data_AF-A0A7Y1TPI4-F1
#
_entry.id   AF-A0A7Y1TPI4-F1
#
_cell.length_a   1.000
_cell.length_b   1.000
_cell.length_c   1.000
_cell.angle_alpha   90.00
_cell.angle_beta   90.00
_cell.angle_gamma   90.00
#
_symmetry.space_group_name_H-M   'P 1'
#
loop_
_entity.id
_entity.type
_entity.pdbx_description
1 polymer ?
#
loop_
_entity_poly.entity_id
_entity_poly.type
_entity_poly.pdbx_seq_one_letter_code
_entity_poly.pdbx_strand_id
1 'polypeptide(L)'
;IAINNLVKQGYVSDDLFWIQTGKYIIVFFMLLTTVAMFYYLGTKEGKKISFFSPGAILTTLLIIVNFRIFAIYIKRFSQYNELYGSIGTLLILMLFIWLNSIILLLGFELNAAMIRLKKRNR
;
A
#
# COMPACT_ATOMS: atom_id res chain seq x y z
N ILE A 1 -9.31 -1.27 37.99
CA ILE A 1 -8.48 -0.35 38.84
C ILE A 1 -7.22 0.09 38.11
N ALA A 2 -6.42 -0.81 37.51
CA ALA A 2 -5.23 -0.45 36.74
C ALA A 2 -5.50 0.48 35.54
N ILE A 3 -6.59 0.23 34.79
CA ILE A 3 -6.97 1.03 33.60
C ILE A 3 -7.32 2.48 34.00
N ASN A 4 -8.05 2.68 35.10
CA ASN A 4 -8.44 4.02 35.57
C ASN A 4 -7.26 4.87 36.04
N ASN A 5 -6.15 4.26 36.48
CA ASN A 5 -4.94 4.98 36.86
C ASN A 5 -4.11 5.43 35.64
N LEU A 6 -4.16 4.67 34.54
CA LEU A 6 -3.48 5.01 33.28
C LEU A 6 -4.20 6.14 32.50
N VAL A 7 -5.53 6.19 32.61
CA VAL A 7 -6.34 7.30 32.08
C VAL A 7 -6.05 8.61 32.83
N LYS A 8 -5.88 8.55 34.16
CA LYS A 8 -5.51 9.72 34.99
C LYS A 8 -4.09 10.25 34.75
N GLN A 9 -3.16 9.41 34.26
CA GLN A 9 -1.78 9.79 33.94
C GLN A 9 -1.60 10.40 32.54
N GLY A 10 -2.66 10.56 31.75
CA GLY A 10 -2.60 11.21 30.43
C GLY A 10 -2.03 10.36 29.29
N TYR A 11 -1.70 9.08 29.54
CA TYR A 11 -1.28 8.13 28.49
C TYR A 11 -2.44 7.62 27.64
N VAL A 12 -3.64 7.55 28.21
CA VAL A 12 -4.87 7.10 27.53
C VAL A 12 -5.85 8.26 27.54
N SER A 13 -5.59 9.26 26.69
CA SER A 13 -6.38 10.49 26.67
C SER A 13 -7.49 10.49 25.60
N ASP A 14 -7.48 9.55 24.64
CA ASP A 14 -8.57 9.37 23.67
C ASP A 14 -8.65 7.91 23.19
N ASP A 15 -9.69 7.16 23.55
CA ASP A 15 -9.99 5.84 22.96
C ASP A 15 -10.01 5.93 21.43
N LEU A 16 -10.45 7.08 20.90
CA LEU A 16 -10.52 7.37 19.47
C LEU A 16 -9.13 7.39 18.79
N PHE A 17 -8.09 7.89 19.46
CA PHE A 17 -6.74 7.99 18.91
C PHE A 17 -6.08 6.62 18.74
N TRP A 18 -6.21 5.76 19.76
CA TRP A 18 -5.68 4.40 19.75
C TRP A 18 -6.38 3.54 18.70
N ILE A 19 -7.71 3.67 18.57
CA ILE A 19 -8.48 2.96 17.54
C ILE A 19 -8.08 3.42 16.12
N GLN A 20 -7.94 4.73 15.90
CA GLN A 20 -7.54 5.25 14.58
C GLN A 20 -6.12 4.82 14.21
N THR A 21 -5.17 4.95 15.13
CA THR A 21 -3.77 4.55 14.92
C THR A 21 -3.67 3.05 14.65
N GLY A 22 -4.34 2.24 15.48
CA GLY A 22 -4.40 0.79 15.31
C GLY A 22 -4.97 0.39 13.94
N LYS A 23 -6.04 1.05 13.48
CA LYS A 23 -6.62 0.82 12.15
C LYS A 23 -5.61 1.03 11.01
N TYR A 24 -4.87 2.13 11.03
CA TYR A 24 -3.89 2.42 9.97
C TYR A 24 -2.74 1.41 9.97
N ILE A 25 -2.27 1.00 11.15
CA ILE A 25 -1.24 -0.03 11.31
C ILE A 25 -1.73 -1.36 10.73
N ILE A 26 -2.94 -1.79 11.10
CA ILE A 26 -3.54 -3.04 10.61
C ILE A 26 -3.64 -3.02 9.08
N VAL A 27 -4.18 -1.94 8.50
CA VAL A 27 -4.29 -1.79 7.03
C VAL A 27 -2.92 -1.85 6.36
N PHE A 28 -1.90 -1.19 6.93
CA PHE A 28 -0.53 -1.25 6.41
C PHE A 28 0.00 -2.69 6.38
N PHE A 29 -0.14 -3.45 7.46
CA PHE A 29 0.28 -4.85 7.51
C PHE A 29 -0.52 -5.76 6.59
N MET A 30 -1.82 -5.53 6.43
CA MET A 30 -2.66 -6.26 5.49
C MET A 30 -2.22 -6.02 4.04
N LEU A 31 -1.91 -4.77 3.67
CA LEU A 31 -1.39 -4.47 2.34
C LEU A 31 -0.02 -5.10 2.13
N LEU A 32 0.88 -4.98 3.10
CA LEU A 32 2.23 -5.53 3.02
C LEU A 32 2.23 -7.05 2.86
N THR A 33 1.42 -7.76 3.64
CA THR A 33 1.27 -9.22 3.52
C THR A 33 0.64 -9.62 2.20
N THR A 34 -0.36 -8.88 1.71
CA THR A 34 -0.96 -9.10 0.39
C THR A 34 0.07 -8.98 -0.73
N VAL A 35 0.83 -7.87 -0.76
CA VAL A 35 1.88 -7.64 -1.76
C VAL A 35 2.98 -8.69 -1.66
N ALA A 36 3.40 -9.05 -0.44
CA ALA A 36 4.36 -10.11 -0.20
C ALA A 36 3.88 -11.46 -0.75
N MET A 37 2.61 -11.82 -0.55
CA MET A 37 2.02 -13.03 -1.13
C MET A 37 2.03 -12.98 -2.67
N PHE A 38 1.66 -11.84 -3.26
CA PHE A 38 1.74 -11.67 -4.72
C PHE A 38 3.15 -11.88 -5.25
N TYR A 39 4.18 -11.37 -4.57
CA TYR A 39 5.56 -11.54 -5.00
C TYR A 39 6.12 -12.95 -4.76
N TYR A 40 5.73 -13.56 -3.65
CA TYR A 40 6.14 -14.92 -3.32
C TYR A 40 5.50 -15.96 -4.26
N LEU A 41 4.21 -15.80 -4.56
CA LEU A 41 3.46 -16.70 -5.46
C LEU A 41 3.65 -16.37 -6.94
N GLY A 42 3.97 -15.12 -7.26
CA GLY A 42 4.00 -14.63 -8.64
C GLY A 42 5.11 -15.22 -9.51
N THR A 43 6.20 -15.72 -8.92
CA THR A 43 7.30 -16.33 -9.69
C THR A 43 7.98 -17.48 -8.95
N LYS A 44 8.55 -18.45 -9.69
CA LYS A 44 9.32 -19.56 -9.11
C LYS A 44 10.55 -19.09 -8.32
N GLU A 45 11.15 -17.96 -8.73
CA GLU A 45 12.26 -17.34 -8.01
C GLU A 45 11.83 -16.57 -6.75
N GLY A 46 10.54 -16.22 -6.65
CA GLY A 46 9.91 -15.60 -5.48
C GLY A 46 10.13 -16.37 -4.18
N LYS A 47 10.25 -17.70 -4.26
CA LYS A 47 10.55 -18.57 -3.10
C LYS A 47 11.94 -18.36 -2.48
N LYS A 48 12.88 -17.73 -3.19
CA LYS A 48 14.21 -17.39 -2.67
C LYS A 48 14.23 -16.06 -1.91
N ILE A 49 13.11 -15.33 -1.93
CA ILE A 49 12.97 -13.99 -1.36
C ILE A 49 12.28 -14.14 0.00
N SER A 50 12.75 -13.37 0.99
CA SER A 50 12.05 -13.27 2.28
C SER A 50 10.63 -12.71 2.07
N PHE A 51 9.68 -13.15 2.89
CA PHE A 51 8.30 -12.64 2.90
C PHE A 51 8.27 -11.11 3.07
N PHE A 52 9.15 -10.55 3.90
CA PHE A 52 9.34 -9.11 4.04
C PHE A 52 10.49 -8.66 3.16
N SER A 53 10.21 -8.42 1.88
CA SER A 53 11.21 -7.96 0.93
C SER A 53 11.20 -6.43 0.80
N PRO A 54 12.34 -5.79 0.46
CA PRO A 54 12.38 -4.34 0.27
C PRO A 54 11.45 -3.84 -0.86
N GLY A 55 11.25 -4.66 -1.91
CA GLY A 55 10.25 -4.38 -2.94
C GLY A 55 8.81 -4.38 -2.42
N ALA A 56 8.45 -5.29 -1.52
CA ALA A 56 7.10 -5.34 -0.95
C ALA A 56 6.80 -4.10 -0.07
N ILE A 57 7.79 -3.64 0.68
CA ILE A 57 7.70 -2.41 1.49
C ILE A 57 7.53 -1.19 0.57
N LEU A 58 8.36 -1.08 -0.47
CA LEU A 58 8.28 0.01 -1.44
C LEU A 58 6.91 0.07 -2.12
N THR A 59 6.42 -1.06 -2.62
CA THR A 59 5.11 -1.14 -3.28
C THR A 59 3.97 -0.80 -2.34
N THR A 60 4.01 -1.25 -1.09
CA THR A 60 2.99 -0.90 -0.09
C THR A 60 2.95 0.61 0.14
N LEU A 61 4.12 1.24 0.29
CA LEU A 61 4.24 2.69 0.50
C LEU A 61 3.72 3.47 -0.72
N LEU A 62 4.11 3.05 -1.93
CA LEU A 62 3.64 3.65 -3.18
C LEU A 62 2.13 3.47 -3.38
N ILE A 63 1.55 2.32 -3.03
CA ILE A 63 0.09 2.10 -3.08
C ILE A 63 -0.63 3.09 -2.16
N ILE A 64 -0.16 3.27 -0.93
CA ILE A 64 -0.76 4.23 0.02
C ILE A 64 -0.69 5.65 -0.52
N VAL A 65 0.47 6.05 -1.06
CA VAL A 65 0.65 7.37 -1.69
C VAL A 65 -0.27 7.51 -2.91
N ASN A 66 -0.34 6.48 -3.77
CA ASN A 66 -1.20 6.45 -4.94
C ASN A 66 -2.67 6.63 -4.55
N PHE A 67 -3.15 5.93 -3.51
CA PHE A 67 -4.52 6.14 -3.00
C PHE A 67 -4.79 7.59 -2.59
N ARG A 68 -3.83 8.28 -1.96
CA ARG A 68 -3.97 9.69 -1.58
C ARG A 68 -4.00 10.62 -2.79
N ILE A 69 -3.07 10.43 -3.73
CA ILE A 69 -3.00 11.20 -4.98
C ILE A 69 -4.29 11.00 -5.78
N PHE A 70 -4.73 9.76 -5.91
CA PHE A 70 -5.92 9.39 -6.68
C PHE A 70 -7.20 9.91 -6.04
N ALA A 71 -7.29 9.95 -4.71
CA ALA A 71 -8.40 10.59 -4.01
C ALA A 71 -8.51 12.09 -4.30
N ILE A 72 -7.38 12.80 -4.42
CA ILE A 72 -7.36 14.22 -4.83
C ILE A 72 -7.78 14.36 -6.29
N TYR A 73 -7.32 13.45 -7.16
CA TYR A 73 -7.67 13.43 -8.59
C TYR A 73 -9.18 13.28 -8.80
N ILE A 74 -9.81 12.28 -8.16
CA ILE A 74 -11.27 12.05 -8.27
C ILE A 74 -12.07 13.27 -7.79
N LYS A 75 -11.65 13.91 -6.69
CA LYS A 75 -12.34 15.11 -6.18
C LYS A 75 -12.39 16.24 -7.21
N ARG A 76 -11.34 16.40 -8.02
CA ARG A 76 -11.30 17.39 -9.12
C ARG A 76 -12.07 16.93 -10.35
N PHE A 77 -12.20 15.62 -10.55
CA PHE A 77 -12.89 15.04 -11.71
C PHE A 77 -14.42 15.21 -11.68
N SER A 78 -15.02 15.48 -10.50
CA SER A 78 -16.48 15.66 -10.38
C SER A 78 -17.05 16.72 -11.34
N GLN A 79 -16.26 17.73 -11.73
CA GLN A 79 -16.67 18.76 -12.70
C GLN A 79 -16.60 18.28 -14.17
N TYR A 80 -15.74 17.31 -14.48
CA TYR A 80 -15.61 16.74 -15.84
C TYR A 80 -16.58 15.58 -16.10
N ASN A 81 -17.14 14.99 -15.03
CA ASN A 81 -18.13 13.92 -15.14
C ASN A 81 -19.44 14.38 -15.80
N GLU A 82 -19.79 15.66 -15.71
CA GLU A 82 -20.99 16.23 -16.35
C GLU A 82 -20.92 16.21 -17.88
N LEU A 83 -19.72 16.27 -18.46
CA LEU A 83 -19.52 16.29 -19.92
C LEU A 83 -19.38 14.90 -20.55
N TYR A 84 -18.76 13.95 -19.83
CA TYR A 84 -18.38 12.64 -20.38
C TYR A 84 -19.11 11.45 -19.73
N GLY A 85 -19.88 11.68 -18.66
CA GLY A 85 -20.68 10.66 -17.99
C GLY A 85 -19.91 9.37 -17.68
N SER A 86 -20.46 8.23 -18.12
CA SER A 86 -19.91 6.89 -17.84
C SER A 86 -18.50 6.66 -18.43
N ILE A 87 -18.15 7.31 -19.55
CA ILE A 87 -16.83 7.16 -20.18
C ILE A 87 -15.74 7.75 -19.28
N GLY A 88 -16.02 8.87 -18.62
CA GLY A 88 -15.10 9.49 -17.66
C GLY A 88 -14.80 8.56 -16.48
N THR A 89 -15.83 7.91 -15.94
CA THR A 89 -15.68 6.94 -14.84
C THR A 89 -14.85 5.72 -15.26
N LEU A 90 -15.08 5.18 -16.46
CA LEU A 90 -14.28 4.08 -17.00
C LEU A 90 -12.80 4.46 -17.12
N LEU A 91 -12.52 5.66 -17.65
CA LEU A 91 -11.15 6.15 -17.85
C LEU A 91 -10.41 6.31 -16.52
N ILE A 92 -11.07 6.83 -15.48
CA ILE A 92 -10.52 6.90 -14.12
C ILE A 92 -10.17 5.50 -13.63
N LEU A 93 -11.09 4.53 -13.75
CA LEU A 93 -10.84 3.17 -13.31
C LEU A 93 -9.65 2.54 -14.04
N MET A 94 -9.56 2.73 -15.36
CA MET A 94 -8.44 2.25 -16.16
C MET A 94 -7.12 2.88 -15.71
N LEU A 95 -7.09 4.20 -15.50
CA LEU A 95 -5.91 4.92 -15.00
C LEU A 95 -5.50 4.41 -13.62
N PHE A 96 -6.48 4.14 -12.74
CA PHE A 96 -6.23 3.59 -11.41
C PHE A 96 -5.56 2.23 -11.48
N ILE A 97 -6.12 1.29 -12.25
CA ILE A 97 -5.58 -0.06 -12.41
C ILE A 97 -4.20 0.00 -13.06
N TRP A 98 -4.02 0.86 -14.06
CA TRP A 98 -2.75 1.04 -14.76
C TRP A 98 -1.64 1.54 -13.81
N LEU A 99 -1.92 2.59 -13.01
CA LEU A 99 -0.97 3.09 -12.02
C LEU A 99 -0.61 2.03 -10.97
N ASN A 100 -1.59 1.31 -10.43
CA ASN A 100 -1.32 0.24 -9.46
C ASN A 100 -0.48 -0.89 -10.08
N SER A 101 -0.70 -1.21 -11.35
CA SER A 101 0.09 -2.22 -12.07
C SER A 101 1.55 -1.81 -12.20
N ILE A 102 1.83 -0.54 -12.56
CA ILE A 102 3.19 0.00 -12.63
C ILE A 102 3.88 -0.08 -11.26
N ILE A 103 3.19 0.34 -10.19
CA ILE A 103 3.72 0.31 -8.83
C ILE A 103 4.07 -1.13 -8.40
N LEU A 104 3.24 -2.10 -8.77
CA LEU A 104 3.47 -3.51 -8.45
C LEU A 104 4.64 -4.10 -9.25
N LEU A 105 4.80 -3.74 -10.52
CA LEU A 105 5.94 -4.16 -11.34
C LEU A 105 7.24 -3.55 -10.83
N LEU A 106 7.22 -2.29 -10.42
CA LEU A 106 8.40 -1.57 -9.94
C LEU A 106 8.99 -2.21 -8.66
N GLY A 107 8.15 -2.58 -7.69
CA GLY A 107 8.65 -3.29 -6.50
C GLY A 107 9.12 -4.70 -6.80
N PHE A 108 8.52 -5.37 -7.79
CA PHE A 108 8.98 -6.68 -8.25
C PHE A 108 10.36 -6.57 -8.91
N GLU A 109 10.57 -5.58 -9.76
CA GLU A 109 11.85 -5.31 -10.41
C GLU A 109 12.94 -4.98 -9.38
N LEU A 110 12.63 -4.18 -8.35
CA LEU A 110 13.55 -3.91 -7.25
C LEU A 110 13.96 -5.22 -6.55
N ASN A 111 13.01 -6.11 -6.25
CA ASN A 111 13.30 -7.42 -5.69
C ASN A 111 14.23 -8.24 -6.58
N ALA A 112 13.94 -8.31 -7.89
CA ALA A 112 14.75 -9.03 -8.86
C ALA A 112 16.17 -8.45 -8.95
N ALA A 113 16.31 -7.12 -8.94
CA ALA A 113 17.59 -6.42 -8.95
C ALA A 113 18.45 -6.77 -7.72
N MET A 114 17.86 -6.79 -6.52
CA MET A 114 18.57 -7.17 -5.30
C MET A 114 19.04 -8.63 -5.32
N ILE A 115 18.23 -9.56 -5.84
CA ILE A 115 18.62 -10.97 -6.00
C ILE A 115 19.79 -11.09 -6.97
N ARG A 116 19.72 -10.38 -8.10
CA ARG A 116 20.78 -10.36 -9.12
C ARG A 116 22.09 -9.81 -8.54
N LEU A 117 22.03 -8.74 -7.75
CA LEU A 117 23.21 -8.17 -7.06
C LEU A 117 23.79 -9.14 -6.03
N LYS A 118 22.94 -9.81 -5.23
CA LYS A 118 23.37 -10.81 -4.24
C LYS A 118 24.04 -12.01 -4.88
N LYS A 119 23.58 -12.43 -6.07
CA LYS A 119 24.20 -13.53 -6.83
C LYS A 119 25.55 -13.15 -7.44
N ARG A 120 25.74 -11.88 -7.83
CA ARG A 120 27.01 -11.39 -8.39
C ARG A 120 28.14 -11.29 -7.35
N ASN A 121 27.79 -11.01 -6.10
CA ASN A 121 28.74 -10.87 -4.98
C ASN A 121 29.07 -12.21 -4.29
N ARG A 122 28.58 -13.34 -4.78
CA ARG A 122 28.93 -14.70 -4.32
C ARG A 122 29.67 -15.42 -5.42
#